data_AF-W9DC47-F1
#
_entry.id   AF-W9DC47-F1
#
_cell.length_a   1.000
_cell.length_b   1.000
_cell.length_c   1.000
_cell.angle_alpha   90.00
_cell.angle_beta   90.00
_cell.angle_gamma   90.00
#
_symmetry.space_group_name_H-M   'P 1'
#
loop_
_entity.id
_entity.type
_entity.pdbx_description
1 polymer ?
#
loop_
_entity_poly.entity_id
_entity_poly.type
_entity_poly.pdbx_seq_one_letter_code
_entity_poly.pdbx_strand_id
1 'polypeptide(L)'
;MRYRSDLERLATLDAAAIERACADCTTLDELIGCAVDEHLEFDALADEAELHDEHEHAAFLRQEAAAWRATVRLLRTIAADPDAYPAGSRRTGIA
;
A
#
# COMPACT_ATOMS: atom_id res chain seq x y z
N MET A 1 0.02 3.19 -16.71
CA MET A 1 -0.92 2.41 -15.90
C MET A 1 -1.86 3.39 -15.20
N ARG A 2 -3.17 3.11 -15.14
CA ARG A 2 -4.21 4.07 -14.71
C ARG A 2 -4.03 4.59 -13.28
N TYR A 3 -3.53 3.76 -12.38
CA TYR A 3 -3.43 4.03 -10.94
C TYR A 3 -2.07 4.58 -10.49
N ARG A 4 -1.11 4.79 -11.40
CA ARG A 4 0.24 5.26 -11.04
C ARG A 4 0.18 6.57 -10.25
N SER A 5 -0.53 7.57 -10.75
CA SER A 5 -0.62 8.88 -10.09
C SER A 5 -1.34 8.83 -8.75
N ASP A 6 -2.20 7.83 -8.52
CA ASP A 6 -2.85 7.64 -7.23
C ASP A 6 -1.89 7.02 -6.21
N LEU A 7 -1.03 6.07 -6.63
CA LEU A 7 0.04 5.52 -5.80
C LEU A 7 1.08 6.60 -5.43
N GLU A 8 1.50 7.41 -6.41
CA GLU A 8 2.45 8.52 -6.18
C GLU A 8 1.90 9.55 -5.18
N ARG A 9 0.59 9.82 -5.22
CA ARG A 9 -0.05 10.80 -4.32
C ARG A 9 -0.11 10.32 -2.87
N LEU A 10 -0.16 9.01 -2.64
CA LEU A 10 -0.18 8.46 -1.28
C LEU A 10 1.18 8.54 -0.59
N ALA A 11 2.26 8.64 -1.36
CA ALA A 11 3.63 8.84 -0.87
C ALA A 11 4.13 7.79 0.15
N THR A 12 3.52 6.60 0.20
CA THR A 12 3.97 5.50 1.07
C THR A 12 4.94 4.55 0.37
N LEU A 13 4.75 4.33 -0.93
CA LEU A 13 5.64 3.48 -1.74
C LEU A 13 6.72 4.34 -2.39
N ASP A 14 7.93 3.80 -2.45
CA ASP A 14 9.00 4.40 -3.23
C ASP A 14 8.76 4.23 -4.74
N ALA A 15 9.57 4.94 -5.55
CA ALA A 15 9.45 4.89 -7.00
C ALA A 15 9.63 3.48 -7.58
N ALA A 16 10.50 2.66 -6.99
CA ALA A 16 10.77 1.30 -7.48
C ALA A 16 9.60 0.34 -7.20
N ALA A 17 8.98 0.44 -6.03
CA ALA A 17 7.77 -0.29 -5.67
C ALA A 17 6.57 0.13 -6.55
N ILE A 18 6.43 1.44 -6.84
CA ILE A 18 5.41 1.94 -7.78
C ILE A 18 5.66 1.40 -9.19
N GLU A 19 6.90 1.35 -9.64
CA GLU A 19 7.26 0.78 -10.93
C GLU A 19 6.90 -0.71 -11.01
N ARG A 20 7.27 -1.50 -9.99
CA ARG A 20 6.89 -2.92 -9.88
C ARG A 20 5.37 -3.10 -9.93
N ALA A 21 4.64 -2.35 -9.09
CA ALA A 21 3.17 -2.39 -9.05
C ALA A 21 2.56 -2.05 -10.42
N CYS A 22 3.14 -1.11 -11.16
CA CYS A 22 2.63 -0.71 -12.47
C CYS A 22 2.96 -1.70 -13.60
N ALA A 23 4.04 -2.49 -13.46
CA ALA A 23 4.56 -3.35 -14.51
C ALA A 23 3.98 -4.78 -14.47
N ASP A 24 3.79 -5.33 -13.26
CA ASP A 24 3.49 -6.75 -13.08
C ASP A 24 2.46 -6.96 -11.96
N CYS A 25 1.30 -7.51 -12.32
CA CYS A 25 0.22 -7.79 -11.38
C CYS A 25 0.60 -8.86 -10.34
N THR A 26 1.58 -9.74 -10.62
CA THR A 26 2.00 -10.78 -9.69
C THR A 26 2.76 -10.23 -8.48
N THR A 27 3.23 -8.98 -8.55
CA THR A 27 3.90 -8.30 -7.44
C THR A 27 2.93 -7.67 -6.43
N LEU A 28 1.65 -7.58 -6.76
CA LEU A 28 0.67 -6.87 -5.93
C LEU A 28 0.44 -7.56 -4.59
N ASP A 29 0.42 -8.89 -4.54
CA ASP A 29 0.18 -9.60 -3.28
C ASP A 29 1.31 -9.36 -2.27
N GLU A 30 2.56 -9.36 -2.73
CA GLU A 30 3.73 -9.01 -1.91
C GLU A 30 3.64 -7.57 -1.41
N LEU A 31 3.34 -6.61 -2.30
CA LEU A 31 3.21 -5.20 -1.95
C LEU A 31 2.04 -4.93 -0.99
N ILE A 32 0.93 -5.66 -1.15
CA ILE A 32 -0.20 -5.63 -0.23
C ILE A 32 0.23 -6.14 1.14
N GLY A 33 0.98 -7.25 1.19
CA GLY A 33 1.55 -7.79 2.42
C GLY A 33 2.39 -6.75 3.16
N CYS A 34 3.41 -6.20 2.49
CA CYS A 34 4.26 -5.17 3.06
C CYS A 34 3.45 -3.95 3.54
N ALA A 35 2.51 -3.44 2.74
CA ALA A 35 1.71 -2.28 3.13
C ALA A 35 0.75 -2.57 4.31
N VAL A 36 0.31 -3.83 4.48
CA VAL A 36 -0.45 -4.25 5.68
C VAL A 36 0.45 -4.28 6.90
N ASP A 37 1.66 -4.83 6.78
CA ASP A 37 2.62 -4.92 7.88
C ASP A 37 2.99 -3.51 8.39
N GLU A 38 3.33 -2.59 7.47
CA GLU A 38 3.60 -1.18 7.79
C GLU A 38 2.40 -0.51 8.48
N HIS A 39 1.18 -0.71 7.97
CA HIS A 39 -0.01 -0.18 8.61
C HIS A 39 -0.15 -0.64 10.07
N LEU A 40 0.05 -1.93 10.33
CA LEU A 40 -0.08 -2.51 11.67
C LEU A 40 1.04 -2.04 12.59
N GLU A 41 2.26 -1.90 12.07
CA GLU A 41 3.40 -1.37 12.84
C GLU A 41 3.16 0.08 13.27
N PHE A 42 2.77 0.96 12.35
CA PHE A 42 2.46 2.35 12.70
C PHE A 42 1.28 2.49 13.66
N ASP A 43 0.26 1.64 13.55
CA ASP A 43 -0.88 1.65 14.47
C ASP A 43 -0.46 1.21 15.88
N ALA A 44 0.37 0.18 16.00
CA ALA A 44 0.92 -0.28 17.28
C ALA A 44 1.86 0.75 17.92
N LEU A 45 2.72 1.40 17.13
CA LEU A 45 3.59 2.48 17.60
C LEU A 45 2.77 3.69 18.07
N ALA A 46 1.65 3.99 17.40
CA ALA A 46 0.76 5.06 17.83
C ALA A 46 0.13 4.77 19.19
N ASP A 47 -0.33 3.53 19.41
CA ASP A 47 -0.84 3.09 20.71
C ASP A 47 0.24 3.20 21.81
N GLU A 48 1.49 2.82 21.50
CA GLU A 48 2.62 2.96 22.43
C GLU A 48 2.89 4.44 22.77
N ALA A 49 2.94 5.33 21.78
CA ALA A 49 3.11 6.76 21.99
C ALA A 49 1.97 7.36 22.83
N GLU A 50 0.72 6.91 22.65
CA GLU A 50 -0.40 7.32 23.51
C GLU A 50 -0.21 6.91 24.97
N LEU A 51 0.31 5.70 25.23
CA LEU A 51 0.62 5.21 26.58
C LEU A 51 1.75 6.00 27.27
N HIS A 52 2.59 6.69 26.49
CA HIS A 52 3.68 7.53 26.97
C HIS A 52 3.32 9.03 27.01
N ASP A 53 2.03 9.39 26.84
CA ASP A 53 1.53 10.78 26.77
C ASP A 53 2.16 11.62 25.62
N GLU A 54 2.70 10.96 24.58
CA GLU A 54 3.34 11.58 23.42
C GLU A 54 2.31 11.89 22.31
N HIS A 55 1.27 12.65 22.64
CA HIS A 55 0.07 12.79 21.79
C HIS A 55 0.33 13.31 20.37
N GLU A 56 1.28 14.24 20.18
CA GLU A 56 1.62 14.74 18.84
C GLU A 56 2.30 13.65 17.99
N HIS A 57 3.16 12.85 18.62
CA HIS A 57 3.82 11.73 17.96
C HIS A 57 2.82 10.63 17.60
N ALA A 58 1.94 10.28 18.53
CA ALA A 58 0.83 9.36 18.26
C ALA A 58 -0.04 9.84 17.09
N ALA A 59 -0.43 11.12 17.06
CA ALA A 59 -1.23 11.67 15.96
C ALA A 59 -0.50 11.62 14.60
N PHE A 60 0.82 11.79 14.58
CA PHE A 60 1.63 11.59 13.38
C PHE A 60 1.62 10.12 12.94
N LEU A 61 1.89 9.17 13.85
CA LEU A 61 1.90 7.74 13.55
C LEU A 61 0.53 7.24 13.05
N ARG A 62 -0.58 7.77 13.59
CA ARG A 62 -1.94 7.48 13.07
C ARG A 62 -2.14 7.97 11.63
N GLN A 63 -1.54 9.09 11.25
CA GLN A 63 -1.60 9.58 9.87
C GLN A 63 -0.83 8.66 8.93
N GLU A 64 0.36 8.21 9.34
CA GLU A 64 1.15 7.22 8.59
C GLU A 64 0.38 5.90 8.44
N ALA A 65 -0.19 5.37 9.53
CA ALA A 65 -1.03 4.17 9.49
C ALA A 65 -2.23 4.33 8.55
N ALA A 66 -2.88 5.50 8.54
CA ALA A 66 -3.99 5.80 7.65
C ALA A 66 -3.56 5.86 6.17
N ALA A 67 -2.38 6.41 5.88
CA ALA A 67 -1.80 6.45 4.54
C ALA A 67 -1.51 5.04 4.04
N TRP A 68 -0.84 4.20 4.84
CA TRP A 68 -0.58 2.80 4.50
C TRP A 68 -1.85 2.00 4.27
N ARG A 69 -2.88 2.19 5.11
CA ARG A 69 -4.20 1.57 4.91
C ARG A 69 -4.85 2.01 3.59
N ALA A 70 -4.68 3.26 3.19
CA ALA A 70 -5.17 3.74 1.89
C ALA A 70 -4.42 3.09 0.72
N THR A 71 -3.10 2.91 0.86
CA THR A 71 -2.26 2.17 -0.11
C THR A 71 -2.70 0.72 -0.25
N VAL A 72 -2.93 0.01 0.84
CA VAL A 72 -3.48 -1.37 0.83
C VAL A 72 -4.78 -1.44 0.04
N ARG A 73 -5.70 -0.48 0.29
CA ARG A 73 -6.99 -0.44 -0.42
C ARG A 73 -6.79 -0.22 -1.92
N LEU A 74 -5.92 0.71 -2.31
CA LEU A 74 -5.65 0.99 -3.72
C LEU A 74 -5.00 -0.21 -4.42
N LEU A 75 -4.01 -0.86 -3.79
CA LEU A 75 -3.38 -2.07 -4.35
C LEU A 75 -4.40 -3.21 -4.53
N ARG A 76 -5.30 -3.41 -3.57
CA ARG A 76 -6.41 -4.37 -3.70
C ARG A 76 -7.39 -4.00 -4.83
N THR A 77 -7.68 -2.71 -5.01
CA THR A 77 -8.48 -2.23 -6.14
C THR A 77 -7.79 -2.53 -7.47
N ILE A 78 -6.47 -2.32 -7.57
CA ILE A 78 -5.68 -2.65 -8.75
C ILE A 78 -5.72 -4.16 -9.02
N ALA A 79 -5.54 -4.99 -8.00
CA ALA A 79 -5.55 -6.45 -8.12
C ALA A 79 -6.90 -7.00 -8.59
N ALA A 80 -8.01 -6.36 -8.19
CA ALA A 80 -9.36 -6.74 -8.59
C ALA A 80 -9.79 -6.15 -9.95
N ASP A 81 -9.02 -5.22 -10.53
CA ASP A 81 -9.35 -4.57 -11.79
C ASP A 81 -8.74 -5.35 -12.99
N PRO A 82 -9.57 -6.02 -13.82
CA PRO A 82 -9.09 -6.80 -14.96
C PRO A 82 -8.44 -5.94 -16.06
N ASP A 83 -8.71 -4.63 -16.06
CA ASP A 83 -8.21 -3.67 -17.05
C ASP A 83 -7.04 -2.82 -16.50
N ALA A 84 -6.58 -3.08 -15.27
CA ALA A 84 -5.43 -2.39 -14.68
C ALA A 84 -4.14 -2.60 -15.49
N TYR A 85 -4.01 -3.76 -16.14
CA TYR A 85 -2.84 -4.15 -16.92
C TYR A 85 -3.20 -4.54 -18.36
N PRO A 86 -2.29 -4.30 -19.33
CA PRO A 86 -2.46 -4.80 -20.68
C PRO A 86 -2.50 -6.33 -20.70
N ALA A 87 -3.20 -6.91 -21.69
CA ALA A 87 -3.50 -8.34 -21.77
C ALA A 87 -2.29 -9.29 -21.62
N GLY A 88 -1.08 -8.85 -22.00
CA GLY A 88 0.14 -9.63 -21.90
C GLY A 88 0.74 -9.76 -20.48
N SER A 89 0.39 -8.86 -19.56
CA SER A 89 0.84 -8.92 -18.16
C SER A 89 -0.06 -9.79 -17.28
N ARG A 90 -1.27 -10.14 -17.74
CA ARG A 90 -2.27 -10.96 -17.03
C ARG A 90 -1.96 -12.45 -17.10
N ARG A 91 -0.72 -12.91 -16.89
CA ARG A 91 -0.38 -14.34 -16.97
C ARG A 91 -1.05 -15.14 -15.85
N THR A 92 -2.30 -15.49 -16.10
CA THR A 92 -2.96 -16.78 -15.89
C THR A 92 -2.38 -17.61 -14.74
N GLY A 93 -2.82 -17.32 -13.52
CA GLY A 93 -2.92 -18.34 -12.48
C GLY A 93 -4.03 -19.32 -12.87
N ILE A 94 -3.70 -20.35 -13.64
CA ILE A 94 -4.47 -21.60 -13.64
C ILE A 94 -3.77 -22.50 -12.63
N ALA A 95 -4.46 -22.76 -11.52
CA ALA A 95 -4.27 -23.95 -10.70
C ALA A 95 -5.66 -24.58 -10.50
#